data_AF-A0A4Q3JTZ6-F1
#
_entry.id   AF-A0A4Q3JTZ6-F1
#
_cell.length_a   1.000
_cell.length_b   1.000
_cell.length_c   1.000
_cell.angle_alpha   90.00
_cell.angle_beta   90.00
_cell.angle_gamma   90.00
#
_symmetry.space_group_name_H-M   'P 1'
#
loop_
_entity.id
_entity.type
_entity.pdbx_description
1 polymer ?
#
loop_
_entity_poly.entity_id
_entity_poly.type
_entity_poly.pdbx_seq_one_letter_code
_entity_poly.pdbx_strand_id
1 'polypeptide(L)'
;MVKRLLGWVLASLLLVAVAGPGCGTDAVATDACRKIEYARCEQGPQCPGLNITDVDACKRFYRDQCLHGLMTDGDPGDVVITKCVNIIRQAGSCPDQSCVPDSAALGCQIVEQPQLAQECAFLVPIPVPVTAGAAGAAGAAGAAGAAGTAGSAGTAGTGS
;
A
#
# COMPACT_ATOMS: atom_id res chain seq x y z
N MET A 1 41.04 -10.73 -39.02
CA MET A 1 39.93 -11.24 -38.18
C MET A 1 40.31 -11.26 -36.69
N VAL A 2 40.71 -10.14 -36.06
CA VAL A 2 41.19 -10.15 -34.64
C VAL A 2 40.66 -8.97 -33.80
N LYS A 3 39.80 -8.08 -34.35
CA LYS A 3 39.43 -6.80 -33.70
C LYS A 3 38.13 -6.82 -32.87
N ARG A 4 37.57 -8.00 -32.57
CA ARG A 4 36.27 -8.13 -31.88
C ARG A 4 36.32 -8.54 -30.41
N LEU A 5 37.51 -8.72 -29.83
CA LEU A 5 37.64 -9.30 -28.48
C LEU A 5 37.97 -8.28 -27.37
N LEU A 6 38.18 -7.00 -27.69
CA LEU A 6 38.67 -6.01 -26.73
C LEU A 6 37.60 -5.03 -26.19
N GLY A 7 36.32 -5.35 -26.33
CA GLY A 7 35.21 -4.49 -25.88
C GLY A 7 34.45 -5.00 -24.66
N TRP A 8 34.74 -6.22 -24.17
CA TRP A 8 33.89 -6.91 -23.20
C TRP A 8 34.42 -6.92 -21.75
N VAL A 9 35.64 -6.42 -21.50
CA VAL A 9 36.28 -6.55 -20.17
C VAL A 9 35.99 -5.37 -19.23
N LEU A 10 35.41 -4.27 -19.73
CA LEU A 10 35.13 -3.07 -18.92
C LEU A 10 33.67 -2.95 -18.44
N ALA A 11 32.81 -3.93 -18.74
CA ALA A 11 31.38 -3.92 -18.40
C ALA A 11 31.02 -4.69 -17.11
N SER A 12 32.00 -4.97 -16.24
CA SER A 12 31.82 -5.92 -15.11
C SER A 12 32.04 -5.33 -13.71
N LEU A 13 32.11 -4.01 -13.52
CA LEU A 13 32.59 -3.47 -12.23
C LEU A 13 31.78 -2.31 -11.62
N LEU A 14 30.46 -2.35 -11.67
CA LEU A 14 29.64 -1.46 -10.83
C LEU A 14 28.33 -2.13 -10.36
N LEU A 15 28.46 -3.28 -9.70
CA LEU A 15 27.41 -3.85 -8.85
C LEU A 15 27.55 -3.24 -7.44
N VAL A 16 27.20 -1.97 -7.28
CA VAL A 16 27.16 -1.33 -5.95
C VAL A 16 25.94 -1.91 -5.22
N ALA A 17 26.19 -2.90 -4.36
CA ALA A 17 25.22 -3.41 -3.41
C ALA A 17 24.92 -2.32 -2.37
N VAL A 18 23.85 -1.56 -2.62
CA VAL A 18 23.30 -0.62 -1.63
C VAL A 18 22.60 -1.45 -0.55
N ALA A 19 23.36 -1.95 0.41
CA ALA A 19 22.84 -2.44 1.68
C ALA A 19 22.45 -1.23 2.54
N GLY A 20 21.31 -0.62 2.22
CA GLY A 20 20.68 0.40 3.04
C GLY A 20 20.11 -0.21 4.34
N PRO A 21 19.93 0.58 5.40
CA PRO A 21 19.26 0.13 6.63
C PRO A 21 17.89 -0.45 6.27
N GLY A 22 17.70 -1.70 6.66
CA GLY A 22 16.67 -2.58 6.11
C GLY A 22 15.26 -2.04 6.26
N CYS A 23 14.48 -2.19 5.18
CA CYS A 23 13.04 -2.37 5.29
C CYS A 23 12.80 -3.38 6.43
N GLY A 24 12.18 -2.92 7.53
CA GLY A 24 11.87 -3.79 8.66
C GLY A 24 11.11 -5.01 8.16
N THR A 25 11.60 -6.20 8.50
CA THR A 25 11.08 -7.48 7.99
C THR A 25 9.76 -7.90 8.62
N ASP A 26 9.20 -7.06 9.50
CA ASP A 26 8.01 -7.36 10.29
C ASP A 26 6.72 -6.91 9.60
N ALA A 27 6.67 -7.03 8.27
CA ALA A 27 5.42 -6.85 7.54
C ALA A 27 4.50 -8.05 7.85
N VAL A 28 3.57 -7.86 8.77
CA VAL A 28 2.62 -8.91 9.16
C VAL A 28 1.38 -8.84 8.27
N ALA A 29 0.94 -10.00 7.78
CA ALA A 29 -0.34 -10.16 7.08
C ALA A 29 -0.55 -9.22 5.87
N THR A 30 0.46 -9.07 5.00
CA THR A 30 0.36 -8.29 3.74
C THR A 30 -0.82 -8.70 2.86
N ASP A 31 -1.08 -10.01 2.78
CA ASP A 31 -2.20 -10.54 2.00
C ASP A 31 -3.56 -10.22 2.64
N ALA A 32 -3.62 -10.17 3.98
CA ALA A 32 -4.82 -9.74 4.69
C ALA A 32 -5.14 -8.27 4.41
N CYS A 33 -4.13 -7.39 4.48
CA CYS A 33 -4.28 -5.98 4.09
C CYS A 33 -4.87 -5.88 2.68
N ARG A 34 -4.32 -6.61 1.70
CA ARG A 34 -4.82 -6.59 0.32
C ARG A 34 -6.27 -7.05 0.22
N LYS A 35 -6.66 -8.14 0.91
CA LYS A 35 -8.04 -8.65 0.90
C LYS A 35 -9.02 -7.59 1.42
N ILE A 36 -8.69 -6.92 2.52
CA ILE A 36 -9.52 -5.86 3.12
C ILE A 36 -9.62 -4.66 2.18
N GLU A 37 -8.49 -4.16 1.71
CA GLU A 37 -8.45 -2.97 0.85
C GLU A 37 -9.11 -3.21 -0.51
N TYR A 38 -9.00 -4.42 -1.06
CA TYR A 38 -9.71 -4.76 -2.30
C TYR A 38 -11.22 -4.78 -2.09
N ALA A 39 -11.70 -5.28 -0.94
CA ALA A 39 -13.11 -5.19 -0.61
C ALA A 39 -13.57 -3.72 -0.54
N ARG A 40 -12.79 -2.84 0.09
CA ARG A 40 -13.07 -1.40 0.14
C ARG A 40 -13.09 -0.76 -1.25
N CYS A 41 -12.10 -1.08 -2.09
CA CYS A 41 -12.04 -0.60 -3.48
C CYS A 41 -13.26 -1.08 -4.30
N GLU A 42 -13.69 -2.33 -4.13
CA GLU A 42 -14.84 -2.91 -4.83
C GLU A 42 -16.17 -2.26 -4.41
N GLN A 43 -16.30 -1.90 -3.14
CA GLN A 43 -17.51 -1.26 -2.61
C GLN A 43 -17.50 0.28 -2.76
N GLY A 44 -16.33 0.89 -2.92
CA GLY A 44 -16.16 2.33 -2.97
C GLY A 44 -17.04 3.08 -3.98
N PRO A 45 -17.28 2.58 -5.20
CA PRO A 45 -18.15 3.25 -6.17
C PRO A 45 -19.61 3.43 -5.69
N GLN A 46 -20.07 2.62 -4.74
CA GLN A 46 -21.41 2.74 -4.15
C GLN A 46 -21.47 3.80 -3.04
N CYS A 47 -20.31 4.31 -2.61
CA CYS A 47 -20.17 5.22 -1.49
C CYS A 47 -19.74 6.62 -1.95
N PRO A 48 -20.64 7.64 -1.91
CA PRO A 48 -20.38 8.96 -2.49
C PRO A 48 -19.15 9.67 -1.91
N GLY A 49 -18.81 9.41 -0.64
CA GLY A 49 -17.67 10.05 0.04
C GLY A 49 -16.30 9.60 -0.47
N LEU A 50 -16.20 8.40 -1.08
CA LEU A 50 -14.92 7.80 -1.43
C LEU A 50 -14.43 8.17 -2.84
N ASN A 51 -15.31 8.65 -3.71
CA ASN A 51 -14.97 9.10 -5.08
C ASN A 51 -14.13 8.10 -5.90
N ILE A 52 -14.33 6.79 -5.68
CA ILE A 52 -13.60 5.74 -6.40
C ILE A 52 -14.30 5.49 -7.73
N THR A 53 -13.73 6.03 -8.81
CA THR A 53 -14.24 5.85 -10.18
C THR A 53 -13.49 4.76 -10.97
N ASP A 54 -12.28 4.41 -10.54
CA ASP A 54 -11.44 3.35 -11.12
C ASP A 54 -11.01 2.35 -10.02
N VAL A 55 -11.74 1.23 -9.96
CA VAL A 55 -11.50 0.16 -8.97
C VAL A 55 -10.14 -0.50 -9.17
N ASP A 56 -9.67 -0.65 -10.41
CA ASP A 56 -8.39 -1.29 -10.70
C ASP A 56 -7.20 -0.39 -10.37
N ALA A 57 -7.34 0.93 -10.55
CA ALA A 57 -6.38 1.89 -10.02
C ALA A 57 -6.31 1.84 -8.48
N CYS A 58 -7.46 1.80 -7.80
CA CYS A 58 -7.53 1.65 -6.34
C CYS A 58 -6.82 0.38 -5.86
N LYS A 59 -7.11 -0.77 -6.49
CA LYS A 59 -6.46 -2.04 -6.15
C LYS A 59 -4.96 -2.02 -6.39
N ARG A 60 -4.49 -1.44 -7.51
CA ARG A 60 -3.05 -1.28 -7.78
C ARG A 60 -2.36 -0.42 -6.73
N PHE A 61 -2.98 0.68 -6.32
CA PHE A 61 -2.46 1.53 -5.25
C PHE A 61 -2.31 0.73 -3.94
N TYR A 62 -3.37 0.06 -3.48
CA TYR A 62 -3.33 -0.68 -2.23
C TYR A 62 -2.50 -1.96 -2.28
N ARG A 63 -2.33 -2.58 -3.46
CA ARG A 63 -1.37 -3.69 -3.65
C ARG A 63 0.03 -3.29 -3.18
N ASP A 64 0.43 -2.05 -3.45
CA ASP A 64 1.74 -1.50 -3.12
C ASP A 64 1.77 -0.94 -1.69
N GLN A 65 0.71 -0.25 -1.23
CA GLN A 65 0.63 0.22 0.17
C GLN A 65 0.63 -0.94 1.18
N CYS A 66 0.00 -2.06 0.84
CA CYS A 66 -0.05 -3.24 1.69
C CYS A 66 1.27 -4.03 1.77
N LEU A 67 2.35 -3.60 1.10
CA LEU A 67 3.67 -4.20 1.27
C LEU A 67 4.23 -4.00 2.68
N HIS A 68 3.68 -3.06 3.44
CA HIS A 68 4.03 -2.83 4.85
C HIS A 68 3.23 -3.69 5.83
N GLY A 69 2.25 -4.46 5.36
CA GLY A 69 1.40 -5.29 6.22
C GLY A 69 0.29 -4.51 6.93
N LEU A 70 -0.33 -5.16 7.90
CA LEU A 70 -1.28 -4.55 8.81
C LEU A 70 -0.57 -3.99 10.05
N MET A 71 -1.03 -2.84 10.55
CA MET A 71 -0.53 -2.23 11.80
C MET A 71 -1.18 -2.90 13.01
N THR A 72 -0.93 -4.20 13.19
CA THR A 72 -1.52 -5.05 14.22
C THR A 72 -0.45 -5.80 15.00
N ASP A 73 -0.75 -6.22 16.24
CA ASP A 73 0.20 -6.95 17.10
C ASP A 73 0.59 -8.34 16.56
N GLY A 74 -0.08 -8.82 15.52
CA GLY A 74 0.15 -10.11 14.89
C GLY A 74 -0.81 -10.36 13.74
N ASP A 75 -0.72 -11.55 13.15
CA ASP A 75 -1.64 -12.00 12.11
C ASP A 75 -2.99 -12.36 12.75
N PRO A 76 -4.09 -11.66 12.42
CA PRO A 76 -5.41 -11.98 12.95
C PRO A 76 -5.97 -13.33 12.46
N GLY A 77 -5.40 -13.90 11.40
CA GLY A 77 -5.79 -15.18 10.81
C GLY A 77 -6.96 -15.09 9.83
N ASP A 78 -6.99 -16.03 8.87
CA ASP A 78 -7.91 -15.98 7.72
C ASP A 78 -9.40 -15.91 8.09
N VAL A 79 -9.82 -16.53 9.19
CA VAL A 79 -11.22 -16.52 9.64
C VAL A 79 -11.66 -15.10 10.04
N VAL A 80 -10.82 -14.39 10.78
CA VAL A 80 -11.10 -13.00 11.21
C VAL A 80 -11.08 -12.08 9.99
N ILE A 81 -10.08 -12.23 9.12
CA ILE A 81 -9.98 -11.47 7.87
C ILE A 81 -11.21 -11.67 6.98
N THR A 82 -11.67 -12.91 6.84
CA THR A 82 -12.85 -13.23 6.03
C THR A 82 -14.10 -12.57 6.57
N LYS A 83 -14.30 -12.56 7.90
CA LYS A 83 -15.42 -11.84 8.53
C LYS A 83 -15.36 -10.34 8.25
N CYS A 84 -14.17 -9.74 8.41
CA CYS A 84 -13.97 -8.31 8.11
C CYS A 84 -14.24 -7.97 6.63
N VAL A 85 -13.75 -8.79 5.69
CA VAL A 85 -14.02 -8.62 4.26
C VAL A 85 -15.52 -8.74 3.95
N ASN A 86 -16.20 -9.71 4.56
CA ASN A 86 -17.63 -9.92 4.34
C ASN A 86 -18.47 -8.75 4.86
N ILE A 87 -18.16 -8.21 6.04
CA ILE A 87 -18.91 -7.06 6.57
C ILE A 87 -18.69 -5.80 5.72
N ILE A 88 -17.49 -5.58 5.18
CA ILE A 88 -17.22 -4.47 4.25
C ILE A 88 -18.08 -4.61 2.98
N ARG A 89 -18.13 -5.82 2.39
CA ARG A 89 -18.95 -6.09 1.20
C ARG A 89 -20.44 -5.89 1.46
N GLN A 90 -20.92 -6.41 2.58
CA GLN A 90 -22.31 -6.22 3.02
C GLN A 90 -22.62 -4.73 3.21
N ALA A 91 -21.75 -3.99 3.89
CA ALA A 91 -21.91 -2.57 4.16
C ALA A 91 -21.90 -1.70 2.90
N GLY A 92 -21.08 -2.03 1.89
CA GLY A 92 -21.11 -1.37 0.58
C GLY A 92 -22.41 -1.61 -0.16
N SER A 93 -22.91 -2.85 -0.11
CA SER A 93 -24.10 -3.26 -0.85
C SER A 93 -25.41 -2.59 -0.41
N CYS A 94 -25.45 -1.97 0.78
CA CYS A 94 -26.58 -1.12 1.15
C CYS A 94 -26.08 0.16 1.85
N PRO A 95 -26.27 1.34 1.23
CA PRO A 95 -25.68 2.58 1.73
C PRO A 95 -26.36 3.16 3.00
N ASP A 96 -27.49 2.60 3.42
CA ASP A 96 -28.19 2.97 4.66
C ASP A 96 -27.82 2.07 5.84
N GLN A 97 -28.38 2.33 7.02
CA GLN A 97 -28.14 1.57 8.26
C GLN A 97 -28.81 0.18 8.27
N SER A 98 -29.60 -0.18 7.26
CA SER A 98 -30.49 -1.35 7.36
C SER A 98 -29.79 -2.70 7.17
N CYS A 99 -28.60 -2.70 6.57
CA CYS A 99 -27.89 -3.92 6.17
C CYS A 99 -26.84 -4.41 7.15
N VAL A 100 -26.40 -3.57 8.08
CA VAL A 100 -25.41 -3.91 9.10
C VAL A 100 -26.09 -3.88 10.46
N PRO A 101 -26.69 -5.01 10.90
CA PRO A 101 -27.31 -5.09 12.21
C PRO A 101 -26.28 -4.77 13.29
N ASP A 102 -26.72 -4.10 14.34
CA ASP A 102 -25.93 -3.80 15.55
C ASP A 102 -24.72 -2.86 15.35
N SER A 103 -24.59 -2.21 14.18
CA SER A 103 -23.59 -1.14 13.99
C SER A 103 -24.22 0.25 14.19
N ALA A 104 -23.51 1.13 14.90
CA ALA A 104 -23.87 2.55 15.00
C ALA A 104 -23.48 3.35 13.74
N ALA A 105 -22.64 2.76 12.88
CA ALA A 105 -22.13 3.37 11.66
C ALA A 105 -23.05 3.10 10.45
N LEU A 106 -23.02 3.99 9.46
CA LEU A 106 -23.67 3.75 8.18
C LEU A 106 -22.85 2.77 7.32
N GLY A 107 -23.47 2.06 6.37
CA GLY A 107 -22.77 1.10 5.50
C GLY A 107 -21.52 1.70 4.82
N CYS A 108 -21.66 2.89 4.24
CA CYS A 108 -20.51 3.57 3.63
C CYS A 108 -19.45 4.07 4.62
N GLN A 109 -19.81 4.32 5.89
CA GLN A 109 -18.81 4.61 6.91
C GLN A 109 -17.96 3.38 7.23
N ILE A 110 -18.52 2.17 7.16
CA ILE A 110 -17.74 0.93 7.32
C ILE A 110 -16.82 0.70 6.12
N VAL A 111 -17.26 1.00 4.89
CA VAL A 111 -16.37 0.91 3.72
C VAL A 111 -15.20 1.91 3.85
N GLU A 112 -15.48 3.13 4.29
CA GLU A 112 -14.47 4.16 4.51
C GLU A 112 -13.56 3.85 5.70
N GLN A 113 -14.14 3.38 6.81
CA GLN A 113 -13.50 3.15 8.10
C GLN A 113 -13.87 1.76 8.63
N PRO A 114 -13.26 0.69 8.09
CA PRO A 114 -13.64 -0.68 8.43
C PRO A 114 -13.56 -0.98 9.92
N GLN A 115 -12.65 -0.35 10.66
CA GLN A 115 -12.51 -0.49 12.11
C GLN A 115 -13.77 -0.12 12.92
N LEU A 116 -14.76 0.54 12.33
CA LEU A 116 -16.05 0.81 12.98
C LEU A 116 -16.93 -0.45 13.08
N ALA A 117 -16.67 -1.49 12.28
CA ALA A 117 -17.30 -2.79 12.40
C ALA A 117 -16.54 -3.68 13.39
N GLN A 118 -17.27 -4.43 14.23
CA GLN A 118 -16.68 -5.27 15.27
C GLN A 118 -15.74 -6.35 14.68
N GLU A 119 -16.09 -6.89 13.52
CA GLU A 119 -15.31 -7.91 12.79
C GLU A 119 -13.96 -7.38 12.32
N CYS A 120 -13.82 -6.07 12.21
CA CYS A 120 -12.62 -5.36 11.74
C CYS A 120 -11.93 -4.55 12.86
N ALA A 121 -12.39 -4.67 14.12
CA ALA A 121 -11.88 -3.86 15.23
C ALA A 121 -10.36 -4.04 15.49
N PHE A 122 -9.78 -5.16 15.01
CA PHE A 122 -8.34 -5.40 15.07
C PHE A 122 -7.52 -4.40 14.26
N LEU A 123 -8.13 -3.66 13.33
CA LEU A 123 -7.45 -2.62 12.54
C LEU A 123 -7.15 -1.35 13.34
N VAL A 124 -7.71 -1.19 14.55
CA VAL A 124 -7.38 -0.06 15.43
C VAL A 124 -5.99 -0.30 16.01
N PRO A 125 -5.00 0.59 15.74
CA PRO A 125 -3.68 0.46 16.33
C PRO A 125 -3.80 0.52 17.85
N ILE A 126 -3.17 -0.44 18.54
CA ILE A 126 -3.04 -0.35 19.99
C ILE A 126 -2.11 0.83 20.27
N PRO A 127 -2.51 1.81 21.09
CA PRO A 127 -1.64 2.91 21.44
C PRO A 127 -0.41 2.32 22.15
N VAL A 128 0.73 2.36 21.46
CA VAL A 128 2.00 1.98 22.08
C VAL A 128 2.27 2.97 23.20
N PRO A 129 2.53 2.53 24.44
CA PRO A 129 2.91 3.44 25.50
C PRO A 129 4.19 4.16 25.03
N VAL A 130 4.09 5.48 24.86
CA VAL A 130 5.25 6.30 24.54
C VAL A 130 6.18 6.29 25.75
N THR A 131 7.14 5.37 25.77
CA THR A 131 8.33 5.57 26.58
C THR A 131 8.98 6.84 26.03
N ALA A 132 9.24 7.82 26.90
CA ALA A 132 9.91 9.06 26.52
C ALA A 132 11.31 8.72 25.97
N GLY A 133 11.39 8.42 24.68
CA GLY A 133 12.62 8.06 23.99
C GLY A 133 13.50 9.30 23.91
N ALA A 134 14.76 9.15 24.33
CA ALA A 134 15.78 10.18 24.20
C ALA A 134 15.80 10.71 22.75
N ALA A 135 15.78 12.04 22.61
CA ALA A 135 15.80 12.73 21.32
C ALA A 135 16.90 12.15 20.41
N GLY A 136 16.51 11.49 19.33
CA GLY A 136 17.45 10.98 18.33
C GLY A 136 18.26 12.14 17.74
N ALA A 137 19.58 11.98 17.66
CA ALA A 137 20.47 12.95 17.05
C ALA A 137 20.03 13.23 15.59
N ALA A 138 19.90 14.51 15.25
CA ALA A 138 19.55 14.94 13.90
C ALA A 138 20.54 14.35 12.87
N GLY A 139 20.04 13.56 11.94
CA GLY A 139 20.83 13.03 10.83
C GLY A 139 21.40 14.16 9.97
N ALA A 140 22.68 14.04 9.59
CA ALA A 140 23.34 15.01 8.75
C ALA A 140 22.62 15.16 7.40
N ALA A 141 22.45 16.39 6.94
CA ALA A 141 21.81 16.71 5.67
C ALA A 141 22.54 16.01 4.51
N GLY A 142 21.81 15.15 3.78
CA GLY A 142 22.33 14.48 2.58
C GLY A 142 22.68 15.48 1.49
N ALA A 143 23.79 15.26 0.80
CA ALA A 143 24.23 16.10 -0.31
C ALA A 143 23.21 16.08 -1.46
N ALA A 144 22.92 17.26 -2.02
CA ALA A 144 22.01 17.41 -3.16
C ALA A 144 22.55 16.66 -4.38
N GLY A 145 21.74 15.76 -4.93
CA GLY A 145 22.04 15.04 -6.17
C GLY A 145 22.13 15.99 -7.36
N ALA A 146 23.12 15.76 -8.23
CA ALA A 146 23.31 16.56 -9.45
C ALA A 146 22.12 16.42 -10.40
N ALA A 147 21.68 17.54 -10.97
CA ALA A 147 20.60 17.59 -11.95
C ALA A 147 20.96 16.79 -13.21
N GLY A 148 20.14 15.80 -13.54
CA GLY A 148 20.27 15.03 -14.78
C GLY A 148 20.02 15.89 -16.01
N THR A 149 20.86 15.73 -17.03
CA THR A 149 20.69 16.41 -18.33
C THR A 149 19.48 15.86 -19.08
N ALA A 150 18.60 16.76 -19.53
CA ALA A 150 17.40 16.43 -20.31
C ALA A 150 17.75 15.76 -21.65
N GLY A 151 17.11 14.62 -21.93
CA GLY A 151 17.28 13.88 -23.18
C GLY A 151 16.67 14.59 -24.38
N SER A 152 17.36 14.50 -25.53
CA SER A 152 16.96 15.11 -26.79
C SER A 152 15.75 14.43 -27.43
N ALA A 153 14.82 15.25 -27.94
CA ALA A 153 13.59 14.81 -28.60
C ALA A 153 13.87 14.03 -29.90
N GLY A 154 13.19 12.89 -30.05
CA GLY A 154 13.23 12.06 -31.25
C GLY A 154 12.44 12.67 -32.40
N THR A 155 13.05 12.65 -33.59
CA THR A 155 12.53 13.17 -34.85
C THR A 155 11.35 12.33 -35.36
N ALA A 156 10.27 13.00 -35.77
CA ALA A 156 9.09 12.40 -36.38
C ALA A 156 9.41 11.80 -37.77
N GLY A 157 9.04 10.53 -37.97
CA GLY A 157 9.03 9.88 -39.28
C GLY A 157 7.64 9.96 -39.90
N THR A 158 7.53 10.61 -41.06
CA THR A 158 6.38 10.56 -41.96
C THR A 158 6.52 9.35 -42.87
N GLY A 159 5.57 8.41 -42.79
CA GLY A 159 5.42 7.28 -43.70
C GLY A 159 4.20 7.48 -44.59
N SER A 160 4.41 7.26 -45.89
CA SER A 160 3.50 7.56 -47.02
C SER A 160 2.26 6.69 -47.11
#